data_AF-A0A956TTA2-F1
#
_entry.id   AF-A0A956TTA2-F1
#
_cell.length_a   1.000
_cell.length_b   1.000
_cell.length_c   1.000
_cell.angle_alpha   90.00
_cell.angle_beta   90.00
_cell.angle_gamma   90.00
#
_symmetry.space_group_name_H-M   'P 1'
#
loop_
_entity.id
_entity.type
_entity.pdbx_description
1 polymer ?
#
loop_
_entity_poly.entity_id
_entity_poly.type
_entity_poly.pdbx_seq_one_letter_code
_entity_poly.pdbx_strand_id
1 'polypeptide(L)'
;MNIRTNLRDRRGNMLILITAVIVGIIIAMLLFGLGYMRLIGTNNEQRTAIEAAALAAARDCSRIVIPTAECGWVSLSDYVPNGTATNAPDGFPLPVRSINTLIGTARLDLIIADKLNQDIMRNMARIDMVDALSAKDQLVTALNDALTPSGMGQDKDGNPVRPYQSALAAYQSNQIRMTGGDGSSAYVAGSLQLSLGSLTSGTVTAIPIPQPTGQAPVAANQKIGNFYKSYINIPYTAKGVK
;
A
#
# COMPACT_ATOMS: atom_id res chain seq x y z
N MET A 1 40.51 -63.18 -60.60
CA MET A 1 40.35 -61.75 -60.91
C MET A 1 39.33 -61.19 -59.93
N ASN A 2 39.78 -60.46 -58.91
CA ASN A 2 38.95 -60.03 -57.77
C ASN A 2 38.07 -58.83 -58.15
N ILE A 3 36.76 -59.05 -58.25
CA ILE A 3 35.77 -57.97 -58.40
C ILE A 3 35.54 -57.38 -56.99
N ARG A 4 36.24 -56.28 -56.69
CA ARG A 4 35.93 -55.45 -55.52
C ARG A 4 34.66 -54.65 -55.81
N THR A 5 33.59 -54.96 -55.10
CA THR A 5 32.34 -54.20 -55.10
C THR A 5 32.56 -52.83 -54.46
N ASN A 6 32.40 -51.76 -55.26
CA ASN A 6 32.27 -50.40 -54.77
C ASN A 6 30.88 -50.22 -54.12
N LEU A 7 30.80 -50.43 -52.80
CA LEU A 7 29.71 -49.92 -51.98
C LEU A 7 29.86 -48.38 -51.92
N ARG A 8 29.18 -47.67 -52.82
CA ARG A 8 29.02 -46.21 -52.72
C ARG A 8 28.24 -45.88 -51.46
N ASP A 9 28.87 -45.14 -50.56
CA ASP A 9 28.32 -44.64 -49.30
C ASP A 9 27.00 -43.86 -49.50
N ARG A 10 25.87 -44.54 -49.33
CA ARG A 10 24.53 -43.93 -49.21
C ARG A 10 24.29 -43.25 -47.84
N ARG A 11 25.31 -43.19 -46.97
CA ARG A 11 25.20 -42.66 -45.59
C ARG A 11 25.47 -41.16 -45.45
N GLY A 12 26.09 -40.51 -46.45
CA GLY A 12 26.46 -39.09 -46.37
C GLY A 12 25.27 -38.13 -46.32
N ASN A 13 24.19 -38.41 -47.07
CA ASN A 13 23.04 -37.50 -47.13
C ASN A 13 22.14 -37.55 -45.88
N MET A 14 22.11 -38.70 -45.19
CA MET A 14 21.32 -38.89 -43.96
C MET A 14 21.97 -38.17 -42.76
N LEU A 15 23.30 -38.10 -42.71
CA LEU A 15 24.03 -37.41 -41.63
C LEU A 15 23.82 -35.89 -41.68
N ILE A 16 23.77 -35.32 -42.89
CA ILE A 16 23.53 -33.89 -43.12
C ILE A 16 22.10 -33.51 -42.69
N LEU A 17 21.10 -34.34 -43.01
CA LEU A 17 19.71 -34.14 -42.58
C LEU A 17 19.57 -34.15 -41.04
N ILE A 18 20.16 -35.14 -40.37
CA ILE A 18 20.11 -35.25 -38.90
C ILE A 18 20.77 -34.02 -38.25
N THR A 19 21.91 -33.58 -38.78
CA THR A 19 22.62 -32.40 -38.26
C THR A 19 21.79 -31.13 -38.44
N ALA A 20 21.15 -30.94 -39.61
CA ALA A 20 20.29 -29.79 -39.87
C ALA A 20 19.07 -29.75 -38.94
N VAL A 21 18.44 -30.90 -38.66
CA VAL A 21 17.29 -30.97 -37.74
C VAL A 21 17.72 -30.66 -36.30
N ILE A 22 18.84 -31.20 -35.83
CA ILE A 22 19.36 -30.92 -34.47
C ILE A 22 19.71 -29.44 -34.31
N VAL A 23 20.44 -28.86 -35.28
CA VAL A 23 20.77 -27.43 -35.26
C VAL A 23 19.50 -26.57 -35.31
N GLY A 24 18.51 -26.95 -36.12
CA GLY A 24 17.22 -26.28 -36.18
C GLY A 24 16.48 -26.30 -34.83
N ILE A 25 16.45 -27.45 -34.14
CA ILE A 25 15.85 -27.56 -32.81
C ILE A 25 16.61 -26.73 -31.78
N ILE A 26 17.95 -26.75 -31.81
CA ILE A 26 18.79 -25.95 -30.90
C ILE A 26 18.53 -24.45 -31.11
N ILE A 27 18.48 -23.97 -32.36
CA ILE A 27 18.17 -22.58 -32.67
C ILE A 27 16.76 -22.22 -32.19
N ALA A 28 15.77 -23.08 -32.43
CA ALA A 28 14.40 -22.86 -31.95
C ALA A 28 14.33 -22.77 -30.42
N MET A 29 15.05 -23.64 -29.69
CA MET A 29 15.14 -23.59 -28.23
C MET A 29 15.84 -22.32 -27.74
N LEU A 30 16.92 -21.88 -28.39
CA LEU A 30 17.62 -20.64 -28.04
C LEU A 30 16.74 -19.40 -28.26
N LEU A 31 16.01 -19.33 -29.37
CA LEU A 31 15.07 -18.24 -29.65
C LEU A 31 13.92 -18.22 -28.64
N PHE A 32 13.37 -19.40 -28.30
CA PHE A 32 12.35 -19.51 -27.27
C PHE A 32 12.88 -19.09 -25.89
N GLY A 33 14.08 -19.56 -25.51
CA GLY A 33 14.72 -19.19 -24.25
C GLY A 33 14.99 -17.68 -24.13
N LEU A 34 15.42 -17.04 -25.22
CA LEU A 34 15.61 -15.59 -25.28
C LEU A 34 14.27 -14.84 -25.10
N GLY A 35 13.22 -15.30 -25.79
CA GLY A 35 11.88 -14.72 -25.68
C GLY A 35 11.29 -14.87 -24.26
N TYR A 36 11.48 -16.03 -23.65
CA TYR A 36 11.04 -16.30 -22.28
C TYR A 36 11.79 -15.46 -21.24
N MET A 37 13.12 -15.39 -21.32
CA MET A 37 13.93 -14.54 -20.44
C MET A 37 13.56 -13.07 -20.59
N ARG A 38 13.29 -12.61 -21.82
CA ARG A 38 12.81 -11.24 -22.07
C ARG A 38 11.47 -10.97 -21.38
N LEU A 39 10.53 -11.91 -21.47
CA LEU A 39 9.20 -11.79 -20.85
C LEU A 39 9.27 -11.78 -19.31
N ILE A 40 10.10 -12.64 -18.71
CA ILE A 40 10.30 -12.64 -17.26
C ILE A 40 10.99 -11.36 -16.80
N GLY A 41 12.01 -10.92 -17.54
CA GLY A 41 12.74 -9.68 -17.24
C GLY A 41 11.80 -8.47 -17.22
N THR A 42 10.96 -8.32 -18.24
CA THR A 42 9.98 -7.22 -18.29
C THR A 42 8.93 -7.33 -17.19
N ASN A 43 8.46 -8.52 -16.83
CA ASN A 43 7.49 -8.68 -15.74
C ASN A 43 8.07 -8.25 -14.39
N ASN A 44 9.28 -8.73 -14.06
CA ASN A 44 9.95 -8.36 -12.81
C ASN A 44 10.26 -6.85 -12.72
N GLU A 45 10.66 -6.24 -13.84
CA GLU A 45 10.88 -4.78 -13.93
C GLU A 45 9.58 -4.02 -13.64
N GLN A 46 8.48 -4.40 -14.28
CA GLN A 46 7.17 -3.77 -14.09
C GLN A 46 6.66 -3.92 -12.65
N ARG A 47 6.82 -5.10 -12.06
CA ARG A 47 6.43 -5.34 -10.67
C ARG A 47 7.23 -4.46 -9.70
N THR A 48 8.53 -4.36 -9.90
CA THR A 48 9.41 -3.52 -9.05
C THR A 48 9.04 -2.04 -9.18
N ALA A 49 8.76 -1.58 -10.40
CA ALA A 49 8.34 -0.20 -10.65
C ALA A 49 6.97 0.10 -9.99
N ILE A 50 6.02 -0.84 -10.02
CA ILE A 50 4.73 -0.72 -9.34
C ILE A 50 4.90 -0.68 -7.83
N GLU A 51 5.74 -1.55 -7.26
CA GLU A 51 6.00 -1.59 -5.81
C GLU A 51 6.65 -0.27 -5.33
N ALA A 52 7.58 0.28 -6.11
CA ALA A 52 8.19 1.58 -5.82
C ALA A 52 7.19 2.74 -5.94
N ALA A 53 6.33 2.72 -6.98
CA ALA A 53 5.27 3.71 -7.16
C ALA A 53 4.27 3.68 -6.00
N ALA A 54 3.84 2.49 -5.59
CA ALA A 54 2.94 2.30 -4.46
C ALA A 54 3.57 2.78 -3.14
N LEU A 55 4.86 2.50 -2.92
CA LEU A 55 5.57 2.98 -1.74
C LEU A 55 5.70 4.52 -1.72
N ALA A 56 5.98 5.14 -2.87
CA ALA A 56 6.02 6.59 -3.00
C ALA A 56 4.66 7.23 -2.71
N ALA A 57 3.58 6.68 -3.28
CA ALA A 57 2.21 7.11 -3.00
C ALA A 57 1.87 6.97 -1.51
N ALA A 58 2.20 5.82 -0.91
CA ALA A 58 1.91 5.55 0.51
C ALA A 58 2.64 6.53 1.44
N ARG A 59 3.90 6.84 1.14
CA ARG A 59 4.68 7.84 1.89
C ARG A 59 4.02 9.22 1.81
N ASP A 60 3.57 9.62 0.64
CA ASP A 60 2.89 10.90 0.47
C ASP A 60 1.53 10.93 1.18
N CYS A 61 0.71 9.89 1.02
CA CYS A 61 -0.55 9.76 1.77
C CYS A 61 -0.35 9.85 3.29
N SER A 62 0.75 9.29 3.81
CA SER A 62 1.05 9.35 5.26
C SER A 62 1.29 10.77 5.78
N ARG A 63 1.67 11.70 4.90
CA ARG A 63 1.94 13.11 5.23
C ARG A 63 0.71 13.99 5.13
N ILE A 64 -0.37 13.52 4.50
CA ILE A 64 -1.58 14.31 4.32
C ILE A 64 -2.22 14.58 5.68
N VAL A 65 -2.51 15.85 5.93
CA VAL A 65 -3.16 16.33 7.15
C VAL A 65 -4.45 17.06 6.77
N ILE A 66 -5.51 16.81 7.52
CA ILE A 66 -6.79 17.50 7.35
C ILE A 66 -7.20 18.22 8.64
N PRO A 67 -7.81 19.41 8.54
CA PRO A 67 -8.47 20.04 9.68
C PRO A 67 -9.87 19.44 9.87
N THR A 68 -10.21 19.13 11.11
CA THR A 68 -11.55 18.69 11.54
C THR A 68 -12.03 19.62 12.64
N ALA A 69 -13.33 19.91 12.69
CA ALA A 69 -13.87 20.87 13.64
C ALA A 69 -13.82 20.33 15.08
N GLU A 70 -13.93 19.01 15.23
CA GLU A 70 -14.10 18.32 16.50
C GLU A 70 -12.76 17.84 17.07
N CYS A 71 -11.86 17.34 16.21
CA CYS A 71 -10.60 16.70 16.61
C CYS A 71 -9.35 17.55 16.29
N GLY A 72 -9.50 18.71 15.67
CA GLY A 72 -8.37 19.52 15.19
C GLY A 72 -7.68 18.90 13.98
N TRP A 73 -6.35 18.87 13.97
CA TRP A 73 -5.58 18.34 12.83
C TRP A 73 -5.41 16.83 12.90
N VAL A 74 -5.82 16.13 11.86
CA VAL A 74 -5.86 14.66 11.78
C VAL A 74 -5.06 14.13 10.59
N SER A 75 -4.34 13.03 10.80
CA SER A 75 -3.58 12.33 9.76
C SER A 75 -3.55 10.81 10.00
N LEU A 76 -2.85 10.06 9.15
CA LEU A 76 -2.57 8.64 9.35
C LEU A 76 -1.55 8.42 10.48
N SER A 77 -0.65 9.38 10.70
CA SER A 77 0.42 9.33 11.70
C SER A 77 0.35 10.50 12.67
N ASP A 78 0.88 10.31 13.88
CA ASP A 78 1.03 11.39 14.85
C ASP A 78 2.24 12.27 14.48
N TYR A 79 2.07 13.60 14.55
CA TYR A 79 3.16 14.55 14.39
C TYR A 79 3.25 15.47 15.60
N VAL A 80 4.49 15.76 16.01
CA VAL A 80 4.78 16.76 17.03
C VAL A 80 4.34 18.16 16.57
N PRO A 81 4.04 19.08 17.48
CA PRO A 81 3.62 20.45 17.17
C PRO A 81 4.78 21.28 16.63
N ASN A 82 5.21 21.01 15.40
CA ASN A 82 6.27 21.73 14.70
C ASN A 82 5.87 22.10 13.26
N GLY A 83 4.59 21.96 12.92
CA GLY A 83 4.06 22.30 11.60
C GLY A 83 3.88 23.81 11.44
N THR A 84 4.22 24.35 10.28
CA THR A 84 4.02 25.77 9.96
C THR A 84 2.60 26.11 9.54
N ALA A 85 1.83 25.13 9.05
CA ALA A 85 0.43 25.33 8.64
C ALA A 85 -0.58 24.90 9.71
N THR A 86 -0.15 24.06 10.65
CA THR A 86 -1.01 23.56 11.74
C THR A 86 -0.95 24.49 12.95
N ASN A 87 -1.24 25.78 12.80
CA ASN A 87 -1.19 26.74 13.92
C ASN A 87 -2.57 26.94 14.54
N ALA A 88 -2.59 27.19 15.85
CA ALA A 88 -3.75 27.72 16.55
C ALA A 88 -3.93 29.22 16.25
N PRO A 89 -5.11 29.81 16.57
CA PRO A 89 -5.36 31.25 16.37
C PRO A 89 -4.39 32.18 17.12
N ASP A 90 -3.72 31.66 18.15
CA ASP A 90 -2.70 32.35 18.95
C ASP A 90 -1.28 32.28 18.33
N GLY A 91 -1.12 31.59 17.19
CA GLY A 91 0.14 31.46 16.47
C GLY A 91 1.04 30.32 16.95
N PHE A 92 0.61 29.51 17.92
CA PHE A 92 1.39 28.34 18.35
C PHE A 92 1.08 27.10 17.50
N PRO A 93 2.09 26.27 17.18
CA PRO A 93 1.87 25.05 16.41
C PRO A 93 1.07 24.04 17.24
N LEU A 94 0.05 23.46 16.61
CA LEU A 94 -0.77 22.39 17.13
C LEU A 94 -0.22 21.03 16.69
N PRO A 95 -0.38 19.99 17.54
CA PRO A 95 -0.03 18.63 17.16
C PRO A 95 -1.02 18.10 16.12
N VAL A 96 -0.54 17.22 15.25
CA VAL A 96 -1.40 16.42 14.37
C VAL A 96 -1.59 15.05 15.00
N ARG A 97 -2.83 14.61 15.14
CA ARG A 97 -3.16 13.32 15.76
C ARG A 97 -3.45 12.27 14.70
N SER A 98 -2.92 11.07 14.90
CA SER A 98 -3.28 9.90 14.10
C SER A 98 -4.72 9.53 14.36
N ILE A 99 -5.44 9.18 13.30
CA ILE A 99 -6.81 8.66 13.42
C ILE A 99 -6.88 7.40 14.31
N ASN A 100 -5.83 6.58 14.30
CA ASN A 100 -5.75 5.40 15.16
C ASN A 100 -5.64 5.78 16.64
N THR A 101 -4.90 6.85 16.94
CA THR A 101 -4.73 7.38 18.30
C THR A 101 -6.02 7.99 18.80
N LEU A 102 -6.77 8.73 17.96
CA LEU A 102 -8.08 9.29 18.30
C LEU A 102 -9.09 8.18 18.63
N ILE A 103 -9.26 7.20 17.75
CA ILE A 103 -10.20 6.08 17.96
C ILE A 103 -9.79 5.24 19.18
N GLY A 104 -8.49 4.98 19.36
CA GLY A 104 -7.96 4.26 20.50
C GLY A 104 -8.25 4.97 21.83
N THR A 105 -8.09 6.29 21.87
CA THR A 105 -8.33 7.12 23.05
C THR A 105 -9.82 7.20 23.38
N ALA A 106 -10.67 7.55 22.41
CA ALA A 106 -12.12 7.59 22.62
C ALA A 106 -12.67 6.24 23.10
N ARG A 107 -12.09 5.13 22.62
CA ARG A 107 -12.44 3.79 23.11
C ARG A 107 -12.00 3.56 24.55
N LEU A 108 -10.79 3.97 24.91
CA LEU A 108 -10.28 3.85 26.27
C LEU A 108 -11.16 4.64 27.24
N ASP A 109 -11.54 5.86 26.88
CA ASP A 109 -12.41 6.71 27.69
C ASP A 109 -13.78 6.08 27.90
N LEU A 110 -14.34 5.45 26.86
CA LEU A 110 -15.58 4.70 26.97
C LEU A 110 -15.48 3.50 27.94
N ILE A 111 -14.35 2.79 27.92
CA ILE A 111 -14.07 1.68 28.85
C ILE A 111 -14.00 2.23 30.28
N ILE A 112 -13.23 3.31 30.50
CA ILE A 112 -13.06 3.92 31.82
C ILE A 112 -14.41 4.42 32.36
N ALA A 113 -15.17 5.14 31.54
CA ALA A 113 -16.48 5.66 31.91
C ALA A 113 -17.45 4.55 32.35
N ASP A 114 -17.42 3.43 31.63
CA ASP A 114 -18.25 2.28 31.93
C ASP A 114 -17.84 1.59 33.24
N LYS A 115 -16.53 1.47 33.51
CA LYS A 115 -16.00 0.89 34.75
C LYS A 115 -16.20 1.79 35.97
N LEU A 116 -16.23 3.10 35.79
CA LEU A 116 -16.55 4.06 36.85
C LEU A 116 -18.07 4.21 37.08
N ASN A 117 -18.90 3.60 36.23
CA ASN A 117 -20.35 3.71 36.24
C ASN A 117 -20.84 5.18 36.23
N GLN A 118 -20.17 6.02 35.41
CA GLN A 118 -20.47 7.45 35.28
C GLN A 118 -21.20 7.72 33.96
N ASP A 119 -22.50 8.01 34.03
CA ASP A 119 -23.34 8.19 32.83
C ASP A 119 -22.95 9.40 31.99
N ILE A 120 -22.58 10.52 32.63
CA ILE A 120 -22.15 11.73 31.93
C ILE A 120 -20.87 11.45 31.15
N MET A 121 -19.88 10.80 31.77
CA MET A 121 -18.62 10.43 31.13
C MET A 121 -18.85 9.44 29.98
N ARG A 122 -19.77 8.49 30.17
CA ARG A 122 -20.14 7.53 29.12
C ARG A 122 -20.78 8.23 27.93
N ASN A 123 -21.58 9.27 28.16
CA ASN A 123 -22.17 10.06 27.08
C ASN A 123 -21.12 10.88 26.33
N MET A 124 -20.20 11.55 27.05
CA MET A 124 -19.10 12.30 26.43
C MET A 124 -18.20 11.39 25.59
N ALA A 125 -17.77 10.24 26.12
CA ALA A 125 -16.95 9.29 25.38
C ALA A 125 -17.63 8.71 24.12
N ARG A 126 -18.97 8.69 24.08
CA ARG A 126 -19.71 8.33 22.86
C ARG A 126 -19.68 9.43 21.82
N ILE A 127 -19.79 10.69 22.25
CA ILE A 127 -19.66 11.86 21.37
C ILE A 127 -18.25 11.86 20.78
N ASP A 128 -17.22 11.71 21.61
CA ASP A 128 -15.82 11.64 21.15
C ASP A 128 -15.59 10.52 20.13
N MET A 129 -16.26 9.37 20.30
CA MET A 129 -16.20 8.26 19.34
C MET A 129 -16.88 8.60 18.01
N VAL A 130 -18.05 9.27 18.05
CA VAL A 130 -18.75 9.72 16.84
C VAL A 130 -17.88 10.72 16.07
N ASP A 131 -17.30 11.68 16.78
CA ASP A 131 -16.46 12.73 16.21
C ASP A 131 -15.18 12.14 15.59
N ALA A 132 -14.56 11.17 16.28
CA ALA A 132 -13.41 10.44 15.73
C ALA A 132 -13.78 9.62 14.48
N LEU A 133 -14.97 9.01 14.43
CA LEU A 133 -15.43 8.28 13.24
C LEU A 133 -15.77 9.23 12.08
N SER A 134 -16.32 10.41 12.35
CA SER A 134 -16.53 11.47 11.36
C SER A 134 -15.20 11.96 10.78
N ALA A 135 -14.21 12.25 11.65
CA ALA A 135 -12.86 12.62 11.23
C ALA A 135 -12.19 11.54 10.37
N LYS A 136 -12.42 10.25 10.68
CA LYS A 136 -11.95 9.12 9.86
C LYS A 136 -12.57 9.16 8.47
N ASP A 137 -13.87 9.40 8.33
CA ASP A 137 -14.54 9.44 7.03
C ASP A 137 -14.09 10.65 6.20
N GLN A 138 -13.88 11.81 6.84
CA GLN A 138 -13.28 12.99 6.19
C GLN A 138 -11.86 12.71 5.70
N LEU A 139 -11.03 12.04 6.52
CA LEU A 139 -9.67 11.67 6.15
C LEU A 139 -9.66 10.71 4.97
N VAL A 140 -10.50 9.67 4.99
CA VAL A 140 -10.62 8.71 3.87
C VAL A 140 -11.05 9.41 2.58
N THR A 141 -11.97 10.37 2.66
CA THR A 141 -12.41 11.16 1.51
C THR A 141 -11.25 11.99 0.94
N ALA A 142 -10.56 12.76 1.79
CA ALA A 142 -9.40 13.56 1.39
C ALA A 142 -8.26 12.71 0.80
N LEU A 143 -8.01 11.52 1.35
CA LEU A 143 -7.02 10.59 0.81
C LEU A 143 -7.42 10.07 -0.56
N ASN A 144 -8.68 9.67 -0.77
CA ASN A 144 -9.16 9.22 -2.09
C ASN A 144 -9.08 10.35 -3.14
N ASP A 145 -9.45 11.58 -2.76
CA ASP A 145 -9.37 12.73 -3.65
C ASP A 145 -7.92 13.03 -4.06
N ALA A 146 -6.98 12.93 -3.12
CA ALA A 146 -5.55 13.14 -3.35
C ALA A 146 -4.90 12.06 -4.23
N LEU A 147 -5.48 10.87 -4.36
CA LEU A 147 -4.95 9.79 -5.21
C LEU A 147 -5.27 9.98 -6.70
N THR A 148 -6.16 10.92 -7.05
CA THR A 148 -6.51 11.21 -8.44
C THR A 148 -5.37 11.93 -9.17
N PRO A 149 -5.31 11.90 -10.52
CA PRO A 149 -4.22 12.54 -11.28
C PRO A 149 -4.05 14.06 -11.03
N SER A 150 -5.16 14.74 -10.75
CA SER A 150 -5.20 16.17 -10.40
C SER A 150 -5.32 16.42 -8.89
N GLY A 151 -5.45 15.36 -8.11
CA GLY A 151 -5.65 15.40 -6.67
C GLY A 151 -4.44 15.95 -5.93
N MET A 152 -4.71 16.63 -4.82
CA MET A 152 -3.66 17.08 -3.91
C MET A 152 -4.17 17.11 -2.48
N GLY A 153 -3.28 16.75 -1.55
CA GLY A 153 -3.43 17.02 -0.12
C GLY A 153 -2.46 18.11 0.32
N GLN A 154 -2.47 18.41 1.61
CA GLN A 154 -1.50 19.29 2.25
C GLN A 154 -0.79 18.53 3.36
N ASP A 155 0.50 18.81 3.55
CA ASP A 155 1.21 18.33 4.73
C ASP A 155 1.07 19.31 5.91
N LYS A 156 1.62 18.92 7.07
CA LYS A 156 1.63 19.74 8.30
C LYS A 156 2.28 21.12 8.13
N ASP A 157 3.11 21.29 7.10
CA ASP A 157 3.83 22.53 6.82
C ASP A 157 3.10 23.39 5.76
N GLY A 158 2.00 22.87 5.20
CA GLY A 158 1.18 23.51 4.17
C GLY A 158 1.68 23.25 2.75
N ASN A 159 2.68 22.39 2.58
CA ASN A 159 3.17 22.04 1.26
C ASN A 159 2.18 21.12 0.54
N PRO A 160 2.00 21.30 -0.78
CA PRO A 160 1.16 20.41 -1.56
C PRO A 160 1.76 19.01 -1.61
N VAL A 161 0.95 18.00 -1.30
CA VAL A 161 1.30 16.59 -1.40
C VAL A 161 0.51 15.99 -2.56
N ARG A 162 1.20 15.37 -3.53
CA ARG A 162 0.60 14.84 -4.76
C ARG A 162 0.98 13.39 -4.98
N PRO A 163 0.30 12.45 -4.28
CA PRO A 163 0.63 11.02 -4.32
C PRO A 163 0.72 10.45 -5.74
N TYR A 164 -0.20 10.83 -6.64
CA TYR A 164 -0.20 10.37 -8.02
C TYR A 164 1.07 10.80 -8.79
N GLN A 165 1.51 12.05 -8.63
CA GLN A 165 2.68 12.57 -9.32
C GLN A 165 3.96 11.92 -8.79
N SER A 166 4.06 11.73 -7.48
CA SER A 166 5.20 11.03 -6.86
C SER A 166 5.26 9.56 -7.27
N ALA A 167 4.11 8.88 -7.35
CA ALA A 167 4.03 7.51 -7.85
C ALA A 167 4.46 7.41 -9.31
N LEU A 168 4.00 8.33 -10.16
CA LEU A 168 4.40 8.40 -11.56
C LEU A 168 5.90 8.63 -11.71
N ALA A 169 6.46 9.56 -10.94
CA ALA A 169 7.89 9.85 -10.95
C ALA A 169 8.72 8.64 -10.48
N ALA A 170 8.28 7.94 -9.43
CA ALA A 170 8.94 6.73 -8.93
C ALA A 170 8.83 5.55 -9.91
N TYR A 171 7.71 5.42 -10.62
CA TYR A 171 7.55 4.43 -11.67
C TYR A 171 8.52 4.73 -12.83
N GLN A 172 8.63 6.00 -13.24
CA GLN A 172 9.50 6.44 -14.31
C GLN A 172 10.99 6.41 -13.95
N SER A 173 11.36 6.54 -12.68
CA SER A 173 12.76 6.48 -12.24
C SER A 173 13.32 5.06 -12.21
N ASN A 174 12.47 4.03 -12.14
CA ASN A 174 12.87 2.62 -12.20
C ASN A 174 13.19 2.10 -13.61
N GLN A 175 13.51 2.99 -14.55
CA GLN A 175 13.81 2.68 -15.96
C GLN A 175 15.20 2.05 -16.21
N ILE A 176 15.70 1.17 -15.33
CA ILE A 176 16.85 0.32 -15.70
C ILE A 176 16.33 -0.79 -16.63
N ARG A 177 16.14 -0.42 -17.90
CA ARG A 177 15.58 -1.29 -18.94
C ARG A 177 16.62 -2.31 -19.37
N MET A 178 16.55 -3.53 -18.82
CA MET A 178 17.42 -4.65 -19.22
C MET A 178 17.21 -5.07 -20.68
N THR A 179 16.07 -4.72 -21.28
CA THR A 179 15.80 -4.91 -22.71
C THR A 179 16.14 -3.64 -23.47
N GLY A 180 17.24 -3.70 -24.23
CA GLY A 180 17.73 -2.58 -25.03
C GLY A 180 16.62 -1.81 -25.74
N GLY A 181 16.51 -0.52 -25.39
CA GLY A 181 16.44 0.55 -26.36
C GLY A 181 15.23 0.69 -27.28
N ASP A 182 14.11 -0.04 -27.10
CA ASP A 182 12.91 0.29 -27.88
C ASP A 182 11.60 -0.15 -27.21
N GLY A 183 10.85 0.85 -26.72
CA GLY A 183 9.38 0.95 -26.76
C GLY A 183 8.47 -0.09 -26.09
N SER A 184 8.89 -1.32 -25.81
CA SER A 184 7.95 -2.41 -25.45
C SER A 184 7.46 -2.42 -24.00
N SER A 185 8.09 -1.63 -23.13
CA SER A 185 7.75 -1.49 -21.71
C SER A 185 7.65 -0.01 -21.31
N ALA A 186 7.30 0.85 -22.27
CA ALA A 186 7.06 2.26 -22.01
C ALA A 186 5.76 2.42 -21.20
N TYR A 187 5.81 3.28 -20.18
CA TYR A 187 4.62 3.73 -19.47
C TYR A 187 3.55 4.19 -20.46
N VAL A 188 2.34 3.66 -20.35
CA VAL A 188 1.19 4.15 -21.13
C VAL A 188 0.57 5.31 -20.36
N ALA A 189 0.55 6.49 -20.98
CA ALA A 189 -0.02 7.66 -20.33
C ALA A 189 -1.48 7.41 -19.92
N GLY A 190 -1.78 7.58 -18.62
CA GLY A 190 -3.10 7.36 -18.05
C GLY A 190 -3.40 5.91 -17.64
N SER A 191 -2.44 4.99 -17.76
CA SER A 191 -2.62 3.61 -17.28
C SER A 191 -2.35 3.44 -15.78
N LEU A 192 -1.72 4.42 -15.11
CA LEU A 192 -1.52 4.38 -13.67
C LEU A 192 -2.84 4.63 -12.96
N GLN A 193 -3.26 3.68 -12.12
CA GLN A 193 -4.39 3.85 -11.23
C GLN A 193 -3.93 3.60 -9.80
N LEU A 194 -4.23 4.53 -8.91
CA LEU A 194 -3.98 4.39 -7.48
C LEU A 194 -5.32 4.21 -6.77
N SER A 195 -5.33 3.33 -5.78
CA SER A 195 -6.49 3.13 -4.90
C SER A 195 -6.00 2.83 -3.49
N LEU A 196 -6.81 3.18 -2.50
CA LEU A 196 -6.54 2.77 -1.13
C LEU A 196 -6.76 1.27 -0.98
N GLY A 197 -5.72 0.58 -0.52
CA GLY A 197 -5.77 -0.86 -0.26
C GLY A 197 -6.45 -1.19 1.07
N SER A 198 -6.95 -2.42 1.17
CA SER A 198 -7.34 -3.03 2.45
C SER A 198 -6.64 -4.37 2.65
N LEU A 199 -6.36 -4.73 3.90
CA LEU A 199 -5.82 -6.04 4.23
C LEU A 199 -6.97 -6.98 4.60
N THR A 200 -7.21 -8.01 3.79
CA THR A 200 -8.30 -8.99 3.97
C THR A 200 -8.25 -9.69 5.32
N SER A 201 -7.04 -9.95 5.84
CA SER A 201 -6.83 -10.65 7.11
C SER A 201 -6.40 -9.73 8.25
N GLY A 202 -6.31 -8.41 8.03
CA GLY A 202 -5.76 -7.47 9.00
C GLY A 202 -4.29 -7.71 9.36
N THR A 203 -3.66 -6.73 9.99
CA THR A 203 -2.31 -6.82 10.59
C THR A 203 -2.30 -6.15 11.96
N VAL A 204 -1.17 -6.18 12.66
CA VAL A 204 -1.00 -5.53 13.96
C VAL A 204 -1.10 -4.01 13.80
N THR A 205 -1.86 -3.34 14.69
CA THR A 205 -1.85 -1.87 14.76
C THR A 205 -0.84 -1.39 15.79
N ALA A 206 -0.55 -0.08 15.79
CA ALA A 206 0.25 0.55 16.83
C ALA A 206 -0.50 0.77 18.16
N ILE A 207 -1.81 0.44 18.21
CA ILE A 207 -2.66 0.76 19.36
C ILE A 207 -2.71 -0.45 20.31
N PRO A 208 -2.16 -0.32 21.54
CA PRO A 208 -2.18 -1.40 22.51
C PRO A 208 -3.59 -1.63 23.07
N ILE A 209 -3.85 -2.86 23.48
CA ILE A 209 -5.06 -3.20 24.23
C ILE A 209 -4.93 -2.62 25.65
N PRO A 210 -5.95 -1.91 26.15
CA PRO A 210 -5.97 -1.34 27.50
C PRO A 210 -5.62 -2.37 28.57
N GLN A 211 -4.79 -1.94 29.52
CA GLN A 211 -4.46 -2.70 30.72
C GLN A 211 -5.34 -2.23 31.90
N PRO A 212 -5.66 -3.11 32.87
CA PRO A 212 -5.28 -4.53 32.95
C PRO A 212 -6.06 -5.43 31.97
N THR A 213 -5.38 -6.48 31.52
CA THR A 213 -5.91 -7.47 30.56
C THR A 213 -7.21 -8.09 31.10
N GLY A 214 -8.31 -7.92 30.36
CA GLY A 214 -9.66 -8.37 30.76
C GLY A 214 -10.68 -7.25 31.00
N GLN A 215 -10.25 -6.00 31.12
CA GLN A 215 -11.17 -4.85 31.23
C GLN A 215 -11.78 -4.45 29.87
N ALA A 216 -11.09 -4.76 28.77
CA ALA A 216 -11.59 -4.63 27.41
C ALA A 216 -11.83 -6.03 26.82
N PRO A 217 -13.08 -6.45 26.55
CA PRO A 217 -13.35 -7.71 25.88
C PRO A 217 -12.89 -7.59 24.41
N VAL A 218 -11.74 -8.19 24.11
CA VAL A 218 -11.18 -8.27 22.75
C VAL A 218 -10.94 -9.75 22.46
N ALA A 219 -11.70 -10.30 21.52
CA ALA A 219 -11.60 -11.71 21.17
C ALA A 219 -10.22 -12.02 20.56
N ALA A 220 -9.78 -13.28 20.63
CA ALA A 220 -8.47 -13.69 20.13
C ALA A 220 -8.28 -13.42 18.63
N ASN A 221 -9.36 -13.52 17.83
CA ASN A 221 -9.36 -13.20 16.40
C ASN A 221 -9.32 -11.68 16.09
N GLN A 222 -9.50 -10.83 17.10
CA GLN A 222 -9.51 -9.36 17.00
C GLN A 222 -8.22 -8.71 17.50
N LYS A 223 -7.23 -9.50 17.93
CA LYS A 223 -5.94 -9.02 18.43
C LYS A 223 -4.77 -9.77 17.84
N ILE A 224 -3.62 -9.13 17.83
CA ILE A 224 -2.33 -9.74 17.53
C ILE A 224 -1.39 -9.35 18.67
N GLY A 225 -0.99 -10.34 19.49
CA GLY A 225 -0.29 -10.07 20.74
C GLY A 225 -1.11 -9.20 21.69
N ASN A 226 -0.53 -8.08 22.12
CA ASN A 226 -1.15 -7.09 23.01
C ASN A 226 -1.73 -5.87 22.26
N PHE A 227 -1.91 -5.96 20.95
CA PHE A 227 -2.37 -4.87 20.10
C PHE A 227 -3.65 -5.23 19.36
N TYR A 228 -4.38 -4.21 18.94
CA TYR A 228 -5.55 -4.41 18.08
C TYR A 228 -5.15 -4.89 16.69
N LYS A 229 -6.07 -5.64 16.07
CA LYS A 229 -5.93 -6.09 14.69
C LYS A 229 -6.62 -5.09 13.75
N SER A 230 -5.94 -4.70 12.67
CA SER A 230 -6.48 -3.74 11.69
C SER A 230 -7.57 -4.35 10.82
N TYR A 231 -8.36 -3.50 10.15
CA TYR A 231 -9.46 -3.85 9.23
C TYR A 231 -10.57 -4.72 9.83
N ILE A 232 -10.67 -4.79 11.16
CA ILE A 232 -11.74 -5.50 11.87
C ILE A 232 -12.44 -4.49 12.77
N ASN A 233 -13.78 -4.46 12.71
CA ASN A 233 -14.57 -3.70 13.66
C ASN A 233 -14.57 -4.41 15.02
N ILE A 234 -14.12 -3.71 16.07
CA ILE A 234 -14.05 -4.22 17.44
C ILE A 234 -14.88 -3.30 18.34
N PRO A 235 -16.21 -3.44 18.33
CA PRO A 235 -17.07 -2.61 19.18
C PRO A 235 -16.88 -2.96 20.66
N TYR A 236 -16.85 -1.95 21.52
CA TYR A 236 -16.80 -2.17 22.98
C TYR A 236 -18.18 -2.51 23.57
N THR A 237 -19.27 -1.96 23.04
CA THR A 237 -20.64 -2.30 23.45
C THR A 237 -21.46 -2.84 22.27
N ALA A 238 -22.46 -3.70 22.54
CA ALA A 238 -23.30 -4.33 21.52
C ALA A 238 -24.10 -3.34 20.65
N LYS A 239 -24.23 -2.09 21.11
CA LYS A 239 -24.62 -0.97 20.26
C LYS A 239 -23.36 -0.39 19.63
N GLY A 240 -22.93 -1.01 18.52
CA GLY A 240 -22.07 -0.29 17.58
C GLY A 240 -22.72 1.06 17.31
N VAL A 241 -21.96 2.14 17.50
CA VAL A 241 -22.39 3.49 17.15
C VAL A 241 -22.80 3.40 15.68
N LYS A 242 -24.12 3.50 15.44
CA LYS A 242 -24.71 3.62 14.11
C LYS A 242 -24.65 5.07 13.70
#